data_AF-A0A1Y0HJV7-F1
#
_entry.id   AF-A0A1Y0HJV7-F1
#
_cell.length_a   1.000
_cell.length_b   1.000
_cell.length_c   1.000
_cell.angle_alpha   90.00
_cell.angle_beta   90.00
_cell.angle_gamma   90.00
#
_symmetry.space_group_name_H-M   'P 1'
#
loop_
_entity.id
_entity.type
_entity.pdbx_description
1 polymer ?
#
loop_
_entity_poly.entity_id
_entity_poly.type
_entity_poly.pdbx_seq_one_letter_code
_entity_poly.pdbx_strand_id
1 'polypeptide(L)'
;MEILKKNGSGTFNALKSTGRFELPSSAWPSGVNKWTKANKNIFPRFYFCARSDHEWTDCWSKVNNTTTCIPGCTPNVGTCDCQWADSNNFAVRPNNFDFNIAGASPYKAGVGYSVTFSAKDYTNANTTDYNETIPVTPLETKAGCITGIFDTNLSNLQFENGTKVIPSLSYSEVGVINIKMQETSGLEFANVDASDTPDSERYITPYDQNWTYTPDHFSLASTF
;
A
#
# COMPACT_ATOMS: atom_id res chain seq x y z
N MET A 1 -16.58 -13.52 -7.66
CA MET A 1 -15.11 -13.59 -7.66
C MET A 1 -14.67 -13.49 -9.12
N GLU A 2 -14.42 -12.27 -9.56
CA GLU A 2 -14.16 -11.97 -10.97
C GLU A 2 -12.68 -12.22 -11.24
N ILE A 3 -12.42 -13.31 -11.98
CA ILE A 3 -11.09 -13.59 -12.52
C ILE A 3 -10.84 -12.52 -13.58
N LEU A 4 -9.89 -11.62 -13.32
CA LEU A 4 -9.38 -10.70 -14.33
C LEU A 4 -8.75 -11.52 -15.46
N LYS A 5 -9.56 -11.90 -16.45
CA LYS A 5 -9.13 -12.53 -17.69
C LYS A 5 -8.55 -11.44 -18.59
N LYS A 6 -7.28 -11.12 -18.42
CA LYS A 6 -6.56 -10.37 -19.47
C LYS A 6 -6.09 -11.38 -20.50
N ASN A 7 -6.80 -11.46 -21.63
CA ASN A 7 -6.34 -12.15 -22.83
C ASN A 7 -5.15 -11.37 -23.39
N GLY A 8 -3.94 -11.80 -23.08
CA GLY A 8 -2.71 -11.38 -23.74
C GLY A 8 -1.85 -12.60 -23.98
N SER A 9 -1.63 -12.97 -25.24
CA SER A 9 -0.63 -13.99 -25.58
C SER A 9 0.75 -13.36 -25.46
N GLY A 10 1.54 -13.86 -24.52
CA GLY A 10 2.97 -13.57 -24.42
C GLY A 10 3.70 -14.89 -24.27
N THR A 11 4.78 -15.06 -25.03
CA THR A 11 5.74 -16.13 -24.80
C THR A 11 6.63 -15.73 -23.63
N PHE A 12 6.76 -16.59 -22.61
CA PHE A 12 7.54 -16.33 -21.40
C PHE A 12 8.67 -17.36 -21.29
N ASN A 13 9.90 -16.89 -21.51
CA ASN A 13 11.10 -17.67 -21.21
C ASN A 13 11.45 -17.48 -19.73
N ALA A 14 11.01 -18.38 -18.87
CA ALA A 14 11.47 -18.43 -17.48
C ALA A 14 12.94 -18.87 -17.46
N LEU A 15 13.83 -18.05 -16.90
CA LEU A 15 15.23 -18.42 -16.68
C LEU A 15 15.28 -19.37 -15.47
N LYS A 16 15.67 -20.62 -15.71
CA LYS A 16 15.84 -21.67 -14.70
C LYS A 16 17.10 -21.40 -13.89
N SER A 17 17.03 -20.52 -12.89
CA SER A 17 18.19 -20.27 -12.02
C SER A 17 18.14 -21.03 -10.70
N THR A 18 16.99 -21.38 -10.09
CA THR A 18 16.99 -22.05 -8.76
C THR A 18 15.74 -22.84 -8.36
N GLY A 19 14.81 -23.18 -9.25
CA GLY A 19 13.53 -23.82 -8.85
C GLY A 19 12.51 -22.84 -8.27
N ARG A 20 12.74 -21.54 -8.48
CA ARG A 20 11.80 -20.46 -8.21
C ARG A 20 11.11 -20.04 -9.52
N PHE A 21 9.78 -19.95 -9.50
CA PHE A 21 9.00 -19.34 -10.58
C PHE A 21 9.01 -17.82 -10.37
N GLU A 22 9.81 -17.12 -11.16
CA GLU A 22 9.84 -15.65 -11.17
C GLU A 22 9.08 -15.16 -12.41
N LEU A 23 7.97 -14.45 -12.18
CA LEU A 23 7.33 -13.69 -13.25
C LEU A 23 8.24 -12.53 -13.66
N PRO A 24 8.49 -12.29 -14.97
CA PRO A 24 9.23 -11.12 -15.39
C PRO A 24 8.51 -9.84 -14.96
N SER A 25 9.25 -8.79 -14.63
CA SER A 25 8.72 -7.48 -14.18
C SER A 25 7.69 -6.88 -15.15
N SER A 26 7.72 -7.28 -16.42
CA SER A 26 6.75 -6.91 -17.46
C SER A 26 5.37 -7.59 -17.33
N ALA A 27 5.29 -8.74 -16.66
CA ALA A 27 4.04 -9.47 -16.38
C ALA A 27 3.38 -9.01 -15.09
N TRP A 28 4.18 -8.47 -14.16
CA TRP A 28 3.65 -7.67 -13.06
C TRP A 28 3.04 -6.40 -13.62
N PRO A 29 1.95 -5.88 -13.03
CA PRO A 29 1.43 -4.56 -13.37
C PRO A 29 2.56 -3.53 -13.29
N SER A 30 3.09 -3.20 -14.46
CA SER A 30 4.18 -2.27 -14.69
C SER A 30 3.71 -1.25 -15.73
N GLY A 31 4.19 -0.01 -15.61
CA GLY A 31 3.70 1.11 -16.40
C GLY A 31 2.29 1.57 -15.97
N VAL A 32 1.33 1.55 -16.89
CA VAL A 32 -0.05 2.07 -16.71
C VAL A 32 -1.01 1.10 -16.01
N ASN A 33 -0.70 -0.20 -15.95
CA ASN A 33 -1.49 -1.13 -15.16
C ASN A 33 -0.82 -1.19 -13.79
N LYS A 34 -1.41 -0.58 -12.77
CA LYS A 34 -0.95 -0.62 -11.37
C LYS A 34 -2.08 -1.19 -10.53
N TRP A 35 -1.77 -2.00 -9.52
CA TRP A 35 -2.80 -2.39 -8.55
C TRP A 35 -3.15 -1.15 -7.71
N THR A 36 -4.40 -0.69 -7.80
CA THR A 36 -4.91 0.48 -7.07
C THR A 36 -5.70 0.10 -5.82
N LYS A 37 -5.84 -1.21 -5.58
CA LYS A 37 -6.64 -1.80 -4.52
C LYS A 37 -5.74 -2.54 -3.55
N ALA A 38 -5.83 -2.21 -2.26
CA ALA A 38 -5.11 -2.90 -1.21
C ALA A 38 -5.69 -4.30 -0.95
N ASN A 39 -4.84 -5.27 -0.65
CA ASN A 39 -5.23 -6.61 -0.25
C ASN A 39 -4.12 -7.25 0.58
N LYS A 40 -4.44 -7.77 1.77
CA LYS A 40 -3.47 -8.44 2.65
C LYS A 40 -3.16 -9.87 2.22
N ASN A 41 -4.07 -10.51 1.48
CA ASN A 41 -3.98 -11.92 1.15
C ASN A 41 -4.40 -12.16 -0.31
N ILE A 42 -3.42 -12.16 -1.21
CA ILE A 42 -3.59 -12.60 -2.59
C ILE A 42 -2.90 -13.94 -2.77
N PHE A 43 -3.62 -14.88 -3.39
CA PHE A 43 -3.12 -16.18 -3.81
C PHE A 43 -3.13 -16.24 -5.34
N PRO A 44 -2.11 -15.72 -6.04
CA PRO A 44 -1.97 -15.99 -7.45
C PRO A 44 -1.78 -17.49 -7.70
N ARG A 45 -2.61 -18.02 -8.59
CA ARG A 45 -2.47 -19.37 -9.13
C ARG A 45 -1.83 -19.27 -10.50
N PHE A 46 -0.71 -19.97 -10.66
CA PHE A 46 -0.03 -20.09 -11.94
C PHE A 46 -0.43 -21.40 -12.61
N TYR A 47 -0.72 -21.32 -13.90
CA TYR A 47 -0.98 -22.48 -14.75
C TYR A 47 0.20 -22.65 -15.69
N PHE A 48 0.71 -23.87 -15.81
CA PHE A 48 1.85 -24.22 -16.68
C PHE A 48 1.62 -25.61 -17.31
N CYS A 49 2.23 -25.89 -18.46
CA CYS A 49 2.21 -27.26 -18.99
C CYS A 49 3.49 -27.98 -18.52
N ALA A 50 3.36 -29.16 -17.91
CA ALA A 50 4.53 -29.97 -17.55
C ALA A 50 4.92 -30.86 -18.73
N ARG A 51 6.13 -30.67 -19.27
CA ARG A 51 6.73 -31.61 -20.22
C ARG A 51 7.47 -32.72 -19.47
N SER A 52 7.59 -33.89 -20.10
CA SER A 52 8.31 -35.06 -19.55
C SER A 52 9.82 -34.84 -19.35
N ASP A 53 10.37 -33.75 -19.89
CA ASP A 53 11.76 -33.33 -19.74
C ASP A 53 11.98 -32.41 -18.52
N HIS A 54 10.95 -32.16 -17.71
CA HIS A 54 10.99 -31.18 -16.59
C HIS A 54 11.37 -29.75 -17.03
N GLU A 55 11.17 -29.43 -18.31
CA GLU A 55 11.27 -28.07 -18.83
C GLU A 55 9.88 -27.42 -18.83
N TRP A 56 9.86 -26.15 -18.41
CA TRP A 56 8.65 -25.35 -18.29
C TRP A 56 8.51 -24.54 -19.57
N THR A 57 7.42 -24.73 -20.32
CA THR A 57 7.09 -23.86 -21.45
C THR A 57 5.79 -23.14 -21.15
N ASP A 58 5.66 -21.90 -21.63
CA ASP A 58 4.38 -21.20 -21.59
C ASP A 58 3.27 -22.04 -22.26
N CYS A 59 2.06 -21.94 -21.73
CA CYS A 59 0.93 -22.79 -22.12
C CYS A 59 0.36 -22.49 -23.50
N TRP A 60 0.98 -21.61 -24.30
CA TRP A 60 0.30 -21.02 -25.45
C TRP A 60 0.52 -21.79 -26.75
N SER A 61 1.54 -22.63 -26.86
CA SER A 61 1.64 -23.56 -27.99
C SER A 61 2.62 -24.70 -27.75
N LYS A 62 2.13 -25.94 -27.80
CA LYS A 62 2.96 -27.10 -28.13
C LYS A 62 2.90 -27.28 -29.65
N VAL A 63 4.04 -27.22 -30.32
CA VAL A 63 4.13 -27.55 -31.75
C VAL A 63 3.84 -29.04 -31.91
N ASN A 64 2.92 -29.39 -32.82
CA ASN A 64 2.49 -30.76 -33.23
C ASN A 64 1.20 -31.35 -32.60
N ASN A 65 0.15 -30.54 -32.48
CA ASN A 65 -1.27 -30.94 -32.65
C ASN A 65 -1.84 -32.09 -31.76
N THR A 66 -2.21 -31.80 -30.50
CA THR A 66 -3.57 -32.09 -29.94
C THR A 66 -3.77 -31.70 -28.46
N THR A 67 -2.73 -31.37 -27.70
CA THR A 67 -2.89 -30.97 -26.29
C THR A 67 -2.71 -29.45 -26.13
N THR A 68 -3.84 -28.73 -26.05
CA THR A 68 -3.86 -27.32 -25.64
C THR A 68 -4.09 -27.31 -24.13
N CYS A 69 -3.29 -26.53 -23.39
CA CYS A 69 -3.58 -26.27 -21.98
C CYS A 69 -4.89 -25.42 -21.91
N ILE A 70 -6.04 -26.08 -21.69
CA ILE A 70 -7.35 -25.41 -21.62
C ILE A 70 -7.56 -24.90 -20.18
N PRO A 71 -7.76 -23.58 -19.97
CA PRO A 71 -8.05 -23.04 -18.66
C PRO A 71 -9.30 -23.69 -18.04
N GLY A 72 -9.17 -24.24 -16.83
CA GLY A 72 -10.27 -24.89 -16.11
C GLY A 72 -10.41 -26.40 -16.35
N CYS A 73 -9.51 -27.02 -17.12
CA CYS A 73 -9.42 -28.48 -17.11
C CYS A 73 -8.87 -28.95 -15.75
N THR A 74 -9.30 -30.12 -15.28
CA THR A 74 -8.68 -30.82 -14.16
C THR A 74 -7.70 -31.88 -14.68
N PRO A 75 -6.53 -32.07 -14.03
CA PRO A 75 -5.67 -33.21 -14.32
C PRO A 75 -6.49 -34.51 -14.17
N ASN A 76 -6.31 -35.46 -15.10
CA ASN A 76 -6.98 -36.77 -15.23
C ASN A 76 -8.19 -36.88 -16.17
N VAL A 77 -8.53 -35.86 -16.95
CA VAL A 77 -9.56 -35.98 -18.01
C VAL A 77 -8.90 -35.93 -19.40
N GLY A 78 -8.16 -36.98 -19.76
CA GLY A 78 -7.85 -37.43 -21.13
C GLY A 78 -7.12 -36.52 -22.14
N THR A 79 -7.07 -35.21 -21.97
CA THR A 79 -6.53 -34.26 -22.97
C THR A 79 -5.90 -33.02 -22.34
N CYS A 80 -5.60 -33.03 -21.04
CA CYS A 80 -5.05 -31.86 -20.37
C CYS A 80 -3.72 -32.11 -19.65
N ASP A 81 -2.67 -31.45 -20.15
CA ASP A 81 -1.31 -31.43 -19.59
C ASP A 81 -1.06 -30.22 -18.65
N CYS A 82 -2.13 -29.50 -18.25
CA CYS A 82 -2.04 -28.37 -17.33
C CYS A 82 -1.69 -28.85 -15.92
N GLN A 83 -0.59 -28.35 -15.40
CA GLN A 83 -0.28 -28.33 -13.98
C GLN A 83 -0.52 -26.92 -13.43
N TRP A 84 -0.61 -26.82 -12.10
CA TRP A 84 -0.74 -25.54 -11.44
C TRP A 84 0.14 -25.50 -10.19
N ALA A 85 0.56 -24.29 -9.85
CA ALA A 85 1.23 -23.99 -8.60
C ALA A 85 0.55 -22.76 -8.01
N ASP A 86 0.14 -22.89 -6.75
CA ASP A 86 -0.30 -21.73 -5.98
C ASP A 86 0.93 -21.03 -5.42
N SER A 87 0.94 -19.71 -5.44
CA SER A 87 1.96 -18.96 -4.71
C SER A 87 1.74 -19.05 -3.19
N ASN A 88 2.74 -18.59 -2.46
CA ASN A 88 2.55 -18.14 -1.08
C ASN A 88 1.57 -16.94 -1.02
N ASN A 89 1.10 -16.67 0.19
CA ASN A 89 0.25 -15.54 0.48
C ASN A 89 1.04 -14.23 0.29
N PHE A 90 0.55 -13.30 -0.53
CA PHE A 90 1.22 -12.02 -0.81
C PHE A 90 0.29 -10.82 -0.58
N ALA A 91 0.82 -9.66 -0.20
CA ALA A 91 0.06 -8.44 0.01
C ALA A 91 0.26 -7.37 -1.09
N VAL A 92 -0.83 -6.77 -1.55
CA VAL A 92 -0.83 -5.52 -2.33
C VAL A 92 -1.10 -4.36 -1.39
N ARG A 93 -0.13 -3.45 -1.26
CA ARG A 93 -0.13 -2.34 -0.30
C ARG A 93 -0.18 -0.98 -1.01
N PRO A 94 -0.57 0.09 -0.30
CA PRO A 94 -0.29 1.46 -0.72
C PRO A 94 1.21 1.68 -0.97
N ASN A 95 1.54 2.63 -1.83
CA ASN A 95 2.91 3.02 -2.13
C ASN A 95 3.50 3.94 -1.05
N ASN A 96 2.73 4.95 -0.63
CA ASN A 96 3.19 5.95 0.34
C ASN A 96 2.04 6.52 1.17
N PHE A 97 2.35 7.01 2.35
CA PHE A 97 1.47 7.91 3.08
C PHE A 97 1.58 9.35 2.56
N ASP A 98 0.59 10.16 2.89
CA ASP A 98 0.52 11.58 2.58
C ASP A 98 -0.47 12.27 3.54
N PHE A 99 -0.32 13.57 3.75
CA PHE A 99 -1.35 14.36 4.40
C PHE A 99 -1.31 15.84 3.98
N ASN A 100 -2.48 16.47 4.02
CA ASN A 100 -2.66 17.87 3.67
C ASN A 100 -3.59 18.57 4.65
N ILE A 101 -3.13 19.68 5.21
CA ILE A 101 -3.91 20.59 6.06
C ILE A 101 -4.40 21.76 5.21
N ALA A 102 -5.71 22.04 5.28
CA ALA A 102 -6.34 23.09 4.51
C ALA A 102 -5.89 24.49 4.97
N GLY A 103 -5.62 25.37 4.01
CA GLY A 103 -5.10 26.72 4.26
C GLY A 103 -3.59 26.82 4.04
N ALA A 104 -3.03 27.97 4.34
CA ALA A 104 -1.61 28.25 4.18
C ALA A 104 -0.93 28.33 5.54
N SER A 105 0.22 27.67 5.66
CA SER A 105 1.13 27.88 6.78
C SER A 105 1.68 29.32 6.78
N PRO A 106 1.88 29.96 7.94
CA PRO A 106 1.68 29.42 9.29
C PRO A 106 0.20 29.37 9.71
N TYR A 107 -0.16 28.29 10.39
CA TYR A 107 -1.47 28.08 10.99
C TYR A 107 -1.62 28.90 12.28
N LYS A 108 -2.85 29.04 12.76
CA LYS A 108 -3.18 29.74 14.01
C LYS A 108 -3.40 28.74 15.13
N ALA A 109 -2.70 28.91 16.24
CA ALA A 109 -2.88 28.07 17.42
C ALA A 109 -4.32 28.20 17.96
N GLY A 110 -4.92 27.09 18.37
CA GLY A 110 -6.30 27.01 18.83
C GLY A 110 -7.37 27.08 17.73
N VAL A 111 -6.98 27.31 16.47
CA VAL A 111 -7.90 27.31 15.33
C VAL A 111 -7.97 25.93 14.70
N GLY A 112 -9.18 25.47 14.41
CA GLY A 112 -9.43 24.20 13.74
C GLY A 112 -9.22 24.28 12.23
N TYR A 113 -8.46 23.34 11.67
CA TYR A 113 -8.24 23.20 10.24
C TYR A 113 -8.71 21.83 9.75
N SER A 114 -9.27 21.77 8.55
CA SER A 114 -9.56 20.49 7.91
C SER A 114 -8.25 19.84 7.47
N VAL A 115 -8.02 18.60 7.88
CA VAL A 115 -6.82 17.82 7.52
C VAL A 115 -7.25 16.52 6.86
N THR A 116 -6.62 16.22 5.74
CA THR A 116 -6.79 14.95 5.02
C THR A 116 -5.53 14.12 5.14
N PHE A 117 -5.63 12.94 5.72
CA PHE A 117 -4.61 11.90 5.73
C PHE A 117 -4.91 10.90 4.62
N SER A 118 -3.89 10.38 3.95
CA SER A 118 -4.05 9.52 2.79
C SER A 118 -2.99 8.42 2.70
N ALA A 119 -3.37 7.28 2.17
CA ALA A 119 -2.50 6.18 1.75
C ALA A 119 -2.63 6.05 0.24
N LYS A 120 -1.60 6.50 -0.48
CA LYS A 120 -1.59 6.65 -1.93
C LYS A 120 -1.11 5.38 -2.62
N ASP A 121 -1.73 5.05 -3.74
CA ASP A 121 -1.25 4.01 -4.64
C ASP A 121 -0.13 4.55 -5.55
N TYR A 122 0.41 3.69 -6.42
CA TYR A 122 1.46 4.08 -7.36
C TYR A 122 0.99 5.08 -8.45
N THR A 123 -0.29 5.40 -8.53
CA THR A 123 -0.86 6.44 -9.41
C THR A 123 -1.11 7.76 -8.68
N ASN A 124 -0.74 7.84 -7.40
CA ASN A 124 -1.00 8.96 -6.50
C ASN A 124 -2.49 9.18 -6.17
N ALA A 125 -3.34 8.18 -6.42
CA ALA A 125 -4.74 8.15 -5.97
C ALA A 125 -4.82 7.51 -4.58
N ASN A 126 -5.92 7.72 -3.85
CA ASN A 126 -6.14 7.00 -2.59
C ASN A 126 -6.34 5.51 -2.87
N THR A 127 -5.63 4.66 -2.13
CA THR A 127 -5.65 3.21 -2.33
C THR A 127 -6.99 2.64 -1.88
N THR A 128 -7.77 2.08 -2.81
CA THR A 128 -9.09 1.50 -2.51
C THR A 128 -8.94 0.28 -1.59
N ASP A 129 -9.92 0.03 -0.72
CA ASP A 129 -9.94 -1.05 0.28
C ASP A 129 -8.81 -1.02 1.34
N TYR A 130 -8.00 0.04 1.37
CA TYR A 130 -7.13 0.28 2.52
C TYR A 130 -7.93 0.88 3.67
N ASN A 131 -8.44 0.00 4.54
CA ASN A 131 -9.37 0.32 5.65
C ASN A 131 -8.76 0.07 7.03
N GLU A 132 -7.48 0.41 7.18
CA GLU A 132 -6.68 0.12 8.37
C GLU A 132 -6.71 1.26 9.39
N THR A 133 -6.42 0.93 10.65
CA THR A 133 -6.07 1.92 11.66
C THR A 133 -4.57 2.17 11.61
N ILE A 134 -4.17 3.43 11.40
CA ILE A 134 -2.75 3.82 11.39
C ILE A 134 -2.48 4.86 12.47
N PRO A 135 -1.41 4.68 13.26
CA PRO A 135 -0.96 5.72 14.18
C PRO A 135 -0.25 6.85 13.43
N VAL A 136 -0.65 8.09 13.75
CA VAL A 136 0.10 9.29 13.40
C VAL A 136 0.75 9.82 14.67
N THR A 137 2.06 10.03 14.62
CA THR A 137 2.86 10.48 15.76
C THR A 137 3.22 11.96 15.57
N PRO A 138 2.60 12.86 16.34
CA PRO A 138 3.07 14.24 16.43
C PRO A 138 4.28 14.33 17.35
N LEU A 139 5.30 15.08 16.94
CA LEU A 139 6.49 15.39 17.72
C LEU A 139 6.71 16.90 17.70
N GLU A 140 6.56 17.56 18.85
CA GLU A 140 6.89 18.97 18.99
C GLU A 140 8.42 19.16 18.97
N THR A 141 8.92 20.01 18.08
CA THR A 141 10.37 20.23 17.90
C THR A 141 10.86 21.49 18.62
N LYS A 142 9.97 22.23 19.27
CA LYS A 142 10.28 23.41 20.07
C LYS A 142 11.03 23.03 21.34
N ALA A 143 12.03 23.83 21.71
CA ALA A 143 12.69 23.71 23.01
C ALA A 143 11.87 24.41 24.11
N GLY A 144 11.86 23.84 25.33
CA GLY A 144 11.19 24.41 26.49
C GLY A 144 9.91 23.67 26.89
N CYS A 145 8.93 24.39 27.43
CA CYS A 145 7.67 23.79 27.90
C CYS A 145 6.81 23.36 26.70
N ILE A 146 6.58 22.05 26.58
CA ILE A 146 5.73 21.41 25.58
C ILE A 146 4.40 21.11 26.27
N THR A 147 3.41 21.97 26.06
CA THR A 147 2.06 21.81 26.62
C THR A 147 0.98 21.72 25.56
N GLY A 148 1.34 21.92 24.30
CA GLY A 148 0.44 21.82 23.18
C GLY A 148 -0.16 20.43 23.02
N ILE A 149 -1.46 20.41 22.79
CA ILE A 149 -2.24 19.20 22.55
C ILE A 149 -3.05 19.38 21.27
N PHE A 150 -3.21 18.28 20.52
CA PHE A 150 -4.24 18.20 19.50
C PHE A 150 -5.59 17.89 20.16
N ASP A 151 -6.65 18.52 19.68
CA ASP A 151 -8.02 18.25 20.14
C ASP A 151 -8.53 16.85 19.76
N THR A 152 -7.84 16.18 18.84
CA THR A 152 -8.16 14.85 18.34
C THR A 152 -7.00 13.89 18.58
N ASN A 153 -7.32 12.67 19.02
CA ASN A 153 -6.31 11.61 19.16
C ASN A 153 -5.86 11.12 17.76
N LEU A 154 -4.61 11.42 17.42
CA LEU A 154 -4.00 11.05 16.14
C LEU A 154 -3.40 9.63 16.13
N SER A 155 -3.33 8.94 17.27
CA SER A 155 -2.71 7.61 17.36
C SER A 155 -3.56 6.48 16.80
N ASN A 156 -4.84 6.71 16.48
CA ASN A 156 -5.77 5.69 15.97
C ASN A 156 -6.62 6.25 14.81
N LEU A 157 -5.99 6.66 13.72
CA LEU A 157 -6.73 7.13 12.55
C LEU A 157 -7.23 5.95 11.74
N GLN A 158 -8.55 5.71 11.79
CA GLN A 158 -9.21 4.71 10.95
C GLN A 158 -9.41 5.24 9.54
N PHE A 159 -8.79 4.58 8.56
CA PHE A 159 -8.91 4.93 7.15
C PHE A 159 -10.14 4.24 6.54
N GLU A 160 -10.69 4.88 5.51
CA GLU A 160 -11.68 4.31 4.61
C GLU A 160 -11.21 4.56 3.17
N ASN A 161 -11.00 3.50 2.40
CA ASN A 161 -10.47 3.54 1.03
C ASN A 161 -9.22 4.44 0.92
N GLY A 162 -8.28 4.25 1.85
CA GLY A 162 -7.01 4.96 1.82
C GLY A 162 -7.10 6.43 2.22
N THR A 163 -8.19 6.89 2.84
CA THR A 163 -8.30 8.28 3.31
C THR A 163 -8.92 8.41 4.69
N LYS A 164 -8.52 9.45 5.41
CA LYS A 164 -9.17 9.91 6.64
C LYS A 164 -9.19 11.44 6.66
N VAL A 165 -10.38 12.02 6.71
CA VAL A 165 -10.56 13.46 6.88
C VAL A 165 -10.90 13.77 8.34
N ILE A 166 -10.16 14.70 8.94
CA ILE A 166 -10.49 15.34 10.20
C ILE A 166 -10.94 16.77 9.87
N PRO A 167 -12.24 17.09 9.96
CA PRO A 167 -12.78 18.36 9.44
C PRO A 167 -12.33 19.59 10.24
N SER A 168 -11.95 19.40 11.50
CA SER A 168 -11.49 20.46 12.40
C SER A 168 -10.50 19.88 13.39
N LEU A 169 -9.22 19.84 13.00
CA LEU A 169 -8.10 19.53 13.87
C LEU A 169 -7.47 20.84 14.36
N SER A 170 -7.44 21.05 15.67
CA SER A 170 -6.77 22.20 16.29
C SER A 170 -5.58 21.76 17.14
N TYR A 171 -4.55 22.62 17.18
CA TYR A 171 -3.38 22.47 18.05
C TYR A 171 -3.29 23.68 18.97
N SER A 172 -3.20 23.47 20.28
CA SER A 172 -3.40 24.54 21.27
C SER A 172 -2.20 25.47 21.47
N GLU A 173 -1.03 25.17 20.92
CA GLU A 173 0.20 25.89 21.21
C GLU A 173 0.90 26.45 19.96
N VAL A 174 1.78 27.43 20.16
CA VAL A 174 2.60 28.03 19.11
C VAL A 174 3.94 27.29 18.99
N GLY A 175 4.44 27.17 17.77
CA GLY A 175 5.69 26.48 17.51
C GLY A 175 5.68 25.70 16.21
N VAL A 176 6.63 24.78 16.10
CA VAL A 176 6.74 23.86 14.96
C VAL A 176 6.53 22.44 15.47
N ILE A 177 5.58 21.74 14.85
CA ILE A 177 5.27 20.35 15.14
C ILE A 177 5.63 19.51 13.91
N ASN A 178 6.49 18.50 14.10
CA ASN A 178 6.70 17.48 13.09
C ASN A 178 5.58 16.44 13.21
N ILE A 179 4.83 16.23 12.15
CA ILE A 179 3.83 15.18 12.06
C ILE A 179 4.43 14.07 11.23
N LYS A 180 4.42 12.84 11.75
CA LYS A 180 4.92 11.67 11.03
C LYS A 180 3.86 10.57 10.98
N MET A 181 3.67 10.00 9.79
CA MET A 181 2.88 8.80 9.57
C MET A 181 3.77 7.70 9.01
N GLN A 182 3.75 6.55 9.67
CA GLN A 182 4.53 5.38 9.28
C GLN A 182 3.88 4.10 9.82
N GLU A 183 4.22 2.96 9.25
CA GLU A 183 3.82 1.68 9.82
C GLU A 183 4.56 1.39 11.14
N THR A 184 3.96 0.52 11.96
CA THR A 184 4.56 0.03 13.20
C THR A 184 5.21 -1.32 12.93
N SER A 185 6.49 -1.44 13.28
CA SER A 185 7.24 -2.68 13.05
C SER A 185 6.56 -3.89 13.71
N GLY A 186 6.38 -4.97 12.95
CA GLY A 186 5.67 -6.19 13.34
C GLY A 186 4.14 -6.14 13.19
N LEU A 187 3.56 -4.98 12.88
CA LEU A 187 2.12 -4.78 12.67
C LEU A 187 1.82 -4.17 11.27
N GLU A 188 2.73 -4.32 10.33
CA GLU A 188 2.63 -3.71 9.00
C GLU A 188 1.60 -4.42 8.13
N PHE A 189 1.05 -3.70 7.16
CA PHE A 189 0.04 -4.21 6.26
C PHE A 189 0.49 -5.47 5.51
N ALA A 190 1.74 -5.46 5.05
CA ALA A 190 2.36 -6.52 4.28
C ALA A 190 3.23 -7.46 5.13
N ASN A 191 2.87 -7.70 6.40
CA ASN A 191 3.61 -8.63 7.27
C ASN A 191 3.69 -10.06 6.69
N VAL A 192 2.73 -10.46 5.86
CA VAL A 192 2.78 -11.75 5.15
C VAL A 192 4.03 -11.91 4.26
N ASP A 193 4.58 -10.80 3.75
CA ASP A 193 5.76 -10.76 2.89
C ASP A 193 7.07 -10.67 3.71
N ALA A 194 7.03 -10.70 5.05
CA ALA A 194 8.20 -10.44 5.89
C ALA A 194 9.30 -11.50 5.77
N SER A 195 9.00 -12.70 5.28
CA SER A 195 10.00 -13.77 5.11
C SER A 195 10.86 -13.65 3.86
N ASP A 196 10.39 -12.93 2.84
CA ASP A 196 11.05 -12.87 1.52
C ASP A 196 11.19 -11.44 0.95
N THR A 197 10.60 -10.44 1.59
CA THR A 197 10.70 -9.02 1.20
C THR A 197 11.35 -8.21 2.34
N PRO A 198 12.48 -7.52 2.10
CA PRO A 198 13.11 -6.70 3.12
C PRO A 198 12.24 -5.51 3.52
N ASP A 199 12.35 -5.05 4.77
CA ASP A 199 11.52 -3.98 5.34
C ASP A 199 11.52 -2.68 4.50
N SER A 200 12.65 -2.33 3.90
CA SER A 200 12.78 -1.14 3.04
C SER A 200 11.91 -1.18 1.79
N GLU A 201 11.50 -2.37 1.35
CA GLU A 201 10.61 -2.58 0.21
C GLU A 201 9.20 -2.98 0.66
N ARG A 202 9.09 -3.55 1.87
CA ARG A 202 7.84 -4.05 2.46
C ARG A 202 6.98 -2.95 3.07
N TYR A 203 7.58 -1.93 3.67
CA TYR A 203 6.83 -0.86 4.32
C TYR A 203 6.20 0.09 3.31
N ILE A 204 5.01 0.59 3.64
CA ILE A 204 4.44 1.77 2.98
C ILE A 204 5.39 2.94 3.26
N THR A 205 5.78 3.67 2.21
CA THR A 205 6.72 4.79 2.35
C THR A 205 6.16 5.80 3.36
N PRO A 206 6.91 6.12 4.43
CA PRO A 206 6.44 7.04 5.47
C PRO A 206 6.30 8.45 4.91
N TYR A 207 5.55 9.29 5.61
CA TYR A 207 5.43 10.71 5.29
C TYR A 207 5.57 11.54 6.56
N ASP A 208 6.38 12.58 6.47
CA ASP A 208 6.59 13.53 7.55
C ASP A 208 6.58 14.98 7.03
N GLN A 209 6.05 15.88 7.85
CA GLN A 209 5.96 17.30 7.53
C GLN A 209 6.00 18.14 8.80
N ASN A 210 6.58 19.33 8.70
CA ASN A 210 6.54 20.32 9.77
C ASN A 210 5.35 21.27 9.59
N TRP A 211 4.56 21.44 10.64
CA TRP A 211 3.48 22.41 10.71
C TRP A 211 3.85 23.54 11.67
N THR A 212 3.78 24.77 11.18
CA THR A 212 4.11 25.97 11.96
C THR A 212 2.83 26.63 12.45
N TYR A 213 2.73 26.84 13.76
CA TYR A 213 1.62 27.51 14.42
C TYR A 213 2.05 28.85 15.02
N THR A 214 1.28 29.89 14.74
CA THR A 214 1.47 31.26 15.24
C THR A 214 0.31 31.68 16.13
N PRO A 215 0.50 32.69 17.00
CA PRO A 215 -0.61 33.24 17.77
C PRO A 215 -1.78 33.66 16.88
N ASP A 216 -2.99 33.30 17.30
CA ASP A 216 -4.24 33.75 16.68
C ASP A 216 -4.55 35.19 17.07
N HIS A 217 -4.74 35.43 18.36
CA HIS A 217 -4.99 36.74 18.94
C HIS A 217 -4.31 36.89 20.31
N PHE A 218 -4.09 38.14 20.71
CA PHE A 218 -3.69 38.50 22.07
C PHE A 218 -4.80 39.32 22.71
N SER A 219 -5.17 38.98 23.95
CA SER A 219 -6.02 39.84 24.77
C SER A 219 -5.23 40.29 25.99
N LEU A 220 -5.37 41.57 26.34
CA LEU A 220 -4.78 42.14 27.55
C LEU A 220 -5.82 42.04 28.67
N ALA A 221 -5.53 41.24 29.69
CA ALA A 221 -6.29 41.24 30.93
C ALA A 221 -5.69 42.27 31.89
N SER A 222 -6.43 43.32 32.20
CA SER A 222 -6.09 44.30 33.25
C SER A 222 -6.95 44.01 34.47
N THR A 223 -6.35 43.49 35.55
CA THR A 223 -6.96 43.49 36.88
C THR A 223 -6.57 44.78 37.59
N PHE A 224 -7.55 45.66 37.84
CA PHE A 224 -7.40 46.81 38.74
C PHE A 224 -7.53 46.37 40.20
#